data_AF-A0A443VCZ6-F1
#
_entry.id   AF-A0A443VCZ6-F1
#
_cell.length_a   1.000
_cell.length_b   1.000
_cell.length_c   1.000
_cell.angle_alpha   90.00
_cell.angle_beta   90.00
_cell.angle_gamma   90.00
#
_symmetry.space_group_name_H-M   'P 1'
#
loop_
_entity.id
_entity.type
_entity.pdbx_description
1 polymer ?
#
loop_
_entity_poly.entity_id
_entity_poly.type
_entity_poly.pdbx_seq_one_letter_code
_entity_poly.pdbx_strand_id
1 'polypeptide(L)'
;MQFKIIRHRDKEGGYREGHRVQCLRRVREVTPDFPEGKNVQRVVAKFDREARELPADVLAILTPAEVEEWREWRVRQDEEELKAAAQFELDTLAESTRVARVGLAKGYATTTTENVAAIRKEIRALIRVASELGLMPEPVRGRPVIEEESEITLLPNFAPPGTPAYESYQRLLDEHERKKAQTNDGG
;
A
#
# COMPACT_ATOMS: atom_id res chain seq x y z
N MET A 1 31.05 0.41 -3.35
CA MET A 1 30.34 1.37 -2.45
C MET A 1 29.10 0.69 -1.86
N GLN A 2 28.58 1.17 -0.73
CA GLN A 2 27.31 0.69 -0.18
C GLN A 2 26.36 1.88 0.03
N PHE A 3 25.09 1.71 -0.36
CA PHE A 3 24.03 2.68 -0.11
C PHE A 3 23.02 2.08 0.87
N LYS A 4 22.70 2.82 1.93
CA LYS A 4 21.78 2.33 2.98
C LYS A 4 20.78 3.40 3.38
N ILE A 5 19.51 3.03 3.47
CA ILE A 5 18.47 3.88 4.06
C ILE A 5 18.69 3.94 5.57
N ILE A 6 18.71 5.15 6.12
CA ILE A 6 18.82 5.38 7.56
C ILE A 6 17.52 4.93 8.19
N ARG A 7 17.59 3.95 9.10
CA ARG A 7 16.46 3.56 9.92
C ARG A 7 16.44 4.38 11.21
N HIS A 8 15.25 4.73 11.68
CA HIS A 8 15.04 5.38 12.97
C HIS A 8 14.12 4.52 13.83
N ARG A 9 14.25 4.65 15.15
CA ARG A 9 13.41 3.95 16.10
C ARG A 9 12.15 4.79 16.34
N ASP A 10 10.98 4.20 16.18
CA ASP A 10 9.72 4.84 16.52
C ASP A 10 9.45 4.79 18.04
N LYS A 11 8.37 5.47 18.47
CA LYS A 11 7.99 5.54 19.89
C LYS A 11 7.59 4.18 20.48
N GLU A 12 7.19 3.24 19.62
CA GLU A 12 6.77 1.88 19.98
C GLU A 12 7.96 0.90 20.00
N GLY A 13 9.15 1.39 19.66
CA GLY A 13 10.40 0.64 19.71
C GLY A 13 10.72 -0.12 18.42
N GLY A 14 9.86 -0.04 17.40
CA GLY A 14 10.08 -0.58 16.06
C GLY A 14 11.07 0.26 15.26
N TYR A 15 11.74 -0.34 14.29
CA TYR A 15 12.60 0.38 13.36
C TYR A 15 11.84 0.68 12.07
N ARG A 16 11.75 1.97 11.71
CA ARG A 16 11.19 2.41 10.44
C ARG A 16 12.27 2.96 9.54
N GLU A 17 12.07 2.79 8.25
CA GLU A 17 12.90 3.44 7.25
C GLU A 17 12.70 4.96 7.33
N GLY A 18 13.80 5.71 7.31
CA GLY A 18 13.79 7.17 7.32
C GLY A 18 13.94 7.73 5.91
N HIS A 19 13.88 9.06 5.83
CA HIS A 19 13.95 9.82 4.58
C HIS A 19 15.37 10.05 4.04
N ARG A 20 16.40 9.42 4.61
CA ARG A 20 17.79 9.69 4.21
C ARG A 20 18.52 8.43 3.80
N VAL A 21 19.37 8.57 2.79
CA VAL A 21 20.30 7.54 2.32
C VAL A 21 21.71 7.92 2.74
N GLN A 22 22.52 6.93 3.15
CA GLN A 22 23.95 7.07 3.43
C GLN A 22 24.77 6.38 2.35
N CYS A 23 25.81 7.07 1.87
CA CYS A 23 26.88 6.49 1.06
C CYS A 23 28.02 6.04 1.98
N LEU A 24 28.31 4.74 1.97
CA LEU A 24 29.34 4.09 2.77
C LEU A 24 30.47 3.58 1.87
N ARG A 25 31.62 4.26 1.94
CA ARG A 25 32.83 3.84 1.22
C ARG A 25 33.67 2.93 2.11
N ARG A 26 34.13 1.80 1.56
CA ARG A 26 35.11 0.95 2.24
C ARG A 26 36.46 1.68 2.26
N VAL A 27 37.05 1.81 3.44
CA VAL A 27 38.31 2.53 3.67
C VAL A 27 39.44 1.61 4.15
N ARG A 28 39.11 0.37 4.54
CA ARG A 28 40.06 -0.67 4.91
C ARG A 28 39.56 -2.04 4.45
N GLU A 29 40.48 -2.96 4.21
CA GLU A 29 40.14 -4.36 3.94
C GLU A 29 39.62 -5.06 5.20
N VAL A 30 38.66 -5.96 5.01
CA VAL A 30 38.10 -6.77 6.10
C VAL A 30 39.12 -7.86 6.43
N THR A 31 39.60 -7.83 7.67
CA THR A 31 40.57 -8.80 8.21
C THR A 31 40.07 -9.28 9.58
N PRO A 32 40.60 -10.38 10.14
CA PRO A 32 40.26 -10.81 11.49
C PRO A 32 40.46 -9.70 12.54
N ASP A 33 41.46 -8.84 12.35
CA ASP A 33 41.75 -7.69 13.22
C ASP A 33 40.81 -6.49 12.98
N PHE A 34 40.22 -6.41 11.77
CA PHE A 34 39.27 -5.37 11.38
C PHE A 34 38.01 -6.02 10.76
N PRO A 35 37.11 -6.57 11.60
CA PRO A 35 35.88 -7.19 11.11
C PRO A 35 34.96 -6.17 10.44
N GLU A 36 34.06 -6.67 9.58
CA GLU A 36 33.15 -5.81 8.81
C GLU A 36 32.28 -4.95 9.74
N GLY A 37 32.32 -3.63 9.55
CA GLY A 37 31.69 -2.68 10.46
C GLY A 37 32.25 -1.27 10.33
N LYS A 38 32.02 -0.45 11.38
CA LYS A 38 32.40 0.99 11.39
C LYS A 38 33.90 1.25 11.20
N ASN A 39 34.76 0.27 11.51
CA ASN A 39 36.21 0.40 11.40
C ASN A 39 36.73 0.23 9.96
N VAL A 40 35.94 -0.38 9.08
CA VAL A 40 36.29 -0.62 7.66
C VAL A 40 35.48 0.22 6.68
N GLN A 41 34.42 0.90 7.14
CA GLN A 41 33.54 1.73 6.31
C GLN A 41 33.40 3.15 6.86
N ARG A 42 33.46 4.15 5.98
CA ARG A 42 33.22 5.56 6.32
C ARG A 42 32.01 6.09 5.55
N VAL A 43 31.17 6.86 6.24
CA VAL A 43 30.10 7.63 5.59
C VAL A 43 30.74 8.80 4.84
N VAL A 44 30.57 8.84 3.53
CA VAL A 44 31.10 9.92 2.68
C VAL A 44 30.06 10.97 2.32
N ALA A 45 28.79 10.60 2.28
CA ALA A 45 27.69 11.50 1.99
C ALA A 45 26.38 11.00 2.61
N LYS A 46 25.43 11.92 2.79
CA LYS A 46 24.04 11.63 3.14
C LYS A 46 23.14 12.54 2.33
N PHE A 47 22.07 11.99 1.76
CA PHE A 47 21.12 12.75 0.96
C PHE A 47 19.70 12.25 1.16
N ASP A 48 18.74 12.97 0.60
CA ASP A 48 17.33 12.63 0.65
C ASP A 48 17.02 11.36 -0.16
N ARG A 49 16.22 10.45 0.40
CA ARG A 49 15.75 9.24 -0.29
C ARG A 49 14.87 9.57 -1.49
N GLU A 50 14.12 10.66 -1.43
CA GLU A 50 13.18 11.05 -2.50
C GLU A 50 13.89 11.72 -3.69
N ALA A 51 15.18 12.03 -3.55
CA ALA A 51 15.98 12.56 -4.65
C ALA A 51 16.09 11.53 -5.78
N ARG A 52 15.46 11.84 -6.92
CA ARG A 52 15.48 11.00 -8.13
C ARG A 52 16.85 10.97 -8.80
N GLU A 53 17.65 11.99 -8.57
CA GLU A 53 19.03 12.10 -9.01
C GLU A 53 19.93 12.37 -7.80
N LEU A 54 21.20 11.96 -7.88
CA LEU A 54 22.17 12.30 -6.85
C LEU A 54 22.34 13.82 -6.78
N PRO A 55 22.28 14.42 -5.58
CA PRO A 55 22.57 15.84 -5.41
C PRO A 55 23.98 16.20 -5.88
N ALA A 56 24.17 17.44 -6.36
CA ALA A 56 25.42 17.89 -6.97
C ALA A 56 26.63 17.78 -6.03
N ASP A 57 26.44 18.05 -4.73
CA ASP A 57 27.46 17.90 -3.69
C ASP A 57 27.85 16.44 -3.47
N VAL A 58 26.91 15.50 -3.59
CA VAL A 58 27.18 14.06 -3.51
C VAL A 58 27.86 13.57 -4.78
N LEU A 59 27.39 13.98 -5.95
CA LEU A 59 28.01 13.64 -7.25
C LEU A 59 29.47 14.08 -7.30
N ALA A 60 29.82 15.24 -6.75
CA ALA A 60 31.19 15.74 -6.72
C ALA A 60 32.16 14.87 -5.89
N ILE A 61 31.64 14.05 -4.97
CA ILE A 61 32.44 13.22 -4.05
C ILE A 61 32.55 11.77 -4.55
N LEU A 62 31.59 11.32 -5.35
CA LEU A 62 31.52 9.96 -5.87
C LEU A 62 32.35 9.80 -7.16
N THR A 63 33.00 8.65 -7.28
CA THR A 63 33.67 8.28 -8.53
C THR A 63 32.63 7.80 -9.56
N PRO A 64 32.93 7.83 -10.87
CA PRO A 64 31.99 7.34 -11.90
C PRO A 64 31.49 5.91 -11.66
N ALA A 65 32.37 5.01 -11.18
CA ALA A 65 31.99 3.63 -10.84
C ALA A 65 30.97 3.59 -9.69
N GLU A 66 31.15 4.42 -8.66
CA GLU A 66 30.22 4.49 -7.52
C GLU A 66 28.88 5.14 -7.90
N VAL A 67 28.86 6.00 -8.92
CA VAL A 67 27.63 6.55 -9.49
C VAL A 67 26.84 5.46 -10.21
N GLU A 68 27.50 4.56 -10.96
CA GLU A 68 26.81 3.41 -11.56
C GLU A 68 26.28 2.45 -10.49
N GLU A 69 27.07 2.16 -9.44
CA GLU A 69 26.57 1.35 -8.32
C GLU A 69 25.35 2.00 -7.62
N TRP A 70 25.29 3.34 -7.55
CA TRP A 70 24.10 4.03 -7.05
C TRP A 70 22.88 3.82 -7.96
N ARG A 71 23.07 3.87 -9.28
CA ARG A 71 21.98 3.64 -10.25
C ARG A 71 21.42 2.23 -10.11
N GLU A 72 22.29 1.23 -10.03
CA GLU A 72 21.89 -0.17 -9.78
C GLU A 72 21.15 -0.31 -8.45
N TRP A 73 21.67 0.31 -7.39
CA TRP A 73 21.01 0.31 -6.09
C TRP A 73 19.62 0.96 -6.16
N ARG A 74 19.48 2.09 -6.86
CA ARG A 74 18.19 2.80 -7.00
C ARG A 74 17.17 1.95 -7.74
N VAL A 75 17.55 1.32 -8.86
CA VAL A 75 16.66 0.42 -9.61
C VAL A 75 16.13 -0.70 -8.71
N ARG A 76 17.00 -1.30 -7.89
CA ARG A 76 16.59 -2.33 -6.93
C ARG A 76 15.63 -1.79 -5.86
N GLN A 77 15.84 -0.57 -5.37
CA GLN A 77 14.91 0.06 -4.42
C GLN A 77 13.56 0.38 -5.06
N ASP A 78 13.54 0.88 -6.29
CA ASP A 78 12.30 1.13 -7.02
C ASP A 78 11.54 -0.19 -7.25
N GLU A 79 12.24 -1.29 -7.52
CA GLU A 79 11.63 -2.62 -7.64
C GLU A 79 11.06 -3.13 -6.30
N GLU A 80 11.76 -2.93 -5.18
CA GLU A 80 11.27 -3.26 -3.84
C GLU A 80 10.05 -2.42 -3.46
N GLU A 81 10.07 -1.12 -3.74
CA GLU A 81 8.93 -0.22 -3.54
C GLU A 81 7.73 -0.63 -4.41
N LEU A 82 7.96 -0.98 -5.68
CA LEU A 82 6.92 -1.46 -6.58
C LEU A 82 6.32 -2.78 -6.09
N LYS A 83 7.13 -3.72 -5.60
CA LYS A 83 6.64 -4.98 -5.00
C LYS A 83 5.75 -4.70 -3.79
N ALA A 84 6.17 -3.80 -2.90
CA ALA A 84 5.41 -3.44 -1.71
C ALA A 84 4.07 -2.77 -2.09
N ALA A 85 4.09 -1.85 -3.05
CA ALA A 85 2.87 -1.20 -3.56
C ALA A 85 1.93 -2.22 -4.23
N ALA A 86 2.45 -3.10 -5.08
CA ALA A 86 1.66 -4.14 -5.74
C ALA A 86 1.01 -5.10 -4.73
N GLN A 87 1.74 -5.48 -3.67
CA GLN A 87 1.19 -6.32 -2.60
C GLN A 87 0.08 -5.59 -1.85
N PHE A 88 0.30 -4.32 -1.48
CA PHE A 88 -0.71 -3.51 -0.78
C PHE A 88 -2.00 -3.35 -1.60
N GLU A 89 -1.89 -3.09 -2.90
CA GLU A 89 -3.05 -3.00 -3.80
C GLU A 89 -3.78 -4.34 -3.87
N LEU A 90 -3.06 -5.46 -3.97
CA LEU A 90 -3.66 -6.80 -3.98
C LEU A 90 -4.39 -7.11 -2.67
N ASP A 91 -3.80 -6.77 -1.53
CA ASP A 91 -4.37 -7.01 -0.20
C ASP A 91 -5.65 -6.19 0.05
N THR A 92 -5.74 -4.99 -0.54
CA THR A 92 -6.88 -4.07 -0.35
C THR A 92 -7.92 -4.13 -1.47
N LEU A 93 -7.64 -4.84 -2.58
CA LEU A 93 -8.47 -4.88 -3.77
C LEU A 93 -9.91 -5.35 -3.49
N ALA A 94 -10.07 -6.40 -2.68
CA ALA A 94 -11.39 -6.98 -2.39
C ALA A 94 -12.29 -5.96 -1.68
N GLU A 95 -11.77 -5.25 -0.68
CA GLU A 95 -12.52 -4.24 0.07
C GLU A 95 -12.79 -3.00 -0.79
N SER A 96 -11.79 -2.50 -1.52
CA SER A 96 -11.96 -1.39 -2.48
C SER A 96 -13.04 -1.69 -3.51
N THR A 97 -13.07 -2.91 -4.05
CA THR A 97 -14.08 -3.37 -5.01
C THR A 97 -15.46 -3.44 -4.37
N ARG A 98 -15.57 -3.94 -3.12
CA ARG A 98 -16.82 -3.97 -2.37
C ARG A 98 -17.38 -2.57 -2.13
N VAL A 99 -16.55 -1.62 -1.67
CA VAL A 99 -16.95 -0.24 -1.44
C VAL A 99 -17.44 0.41 -2.74
N ALA A 100 -16.71 0.22 -3.85
CA ALA A 100 -17.12 0.72 -5.15
C ALA A 100 -18.47 0.15 -5.61
N ARG A 101 -18.68 -1.18 -5.44
CA ARG A 101 -19.95 -1.86 -5.75
C ARG A 101 -21.12 -1.25 -4.97
N VAL A 102 -20.98 -1.10 -3.66
CA VAL A 102 -22.03 -0.53 -2.81
C VAL A 102 -22.28 0.94 -3.16
N GLY A 103 -21.22 1.71 -3.42
CA GLY A 103 -21.32 3.10 -3.85
C GLY A 103 -22.11 3.27 -5.15
N LEU A 104 -21.89 2.40 -6.13
CA LEU A 104 -22.66 2.37 -7.38
C LEU A 104 -24.13 1.98 -7.13
N ALA A 105 -24.38 0.93 -6.34
CA ALA A 105 -25.73 0.46 -6.05
C ALA A 105 -26.59 1.49 -5.31
N LYS A 106 -25.98 2.27 -4.39
CA LYS A 106 -26.63 3.34 -3.64
C LYS A 106 -26.66 4.69 -4.39
N GLY A 107 -26.02 4.79 -5.56
CA GLY A 107 -25.93 6.04 -6.32
C GLY A 107 -24.99 7.09 -5.71
N TYR A 108 -24.10 6.70 -4.81
CA TYR A 108 -23.09 7.61 -4.20
C TYR A 108 -21.88 7.84 -5.11
N ALA A 109 -21.65 6.92 -6.05
CA ALA A 109 -20.62 7.03 -7.06
C ALA A 109 -21.23 6.86 -8.45
N THR A 110 -20.63 7.51 -9.44
CA THR A 110 -20.95 7.33 -10.86
C THR A 110 -19.67 7.03 -11.63
N THR A 111 -19.81 6.39 -12.78
CA THR A 111 -18.68 6.08 -13.65
C THR A 111 -19.13 6.01 -15.11
N THR A 112 -18.19 5.99 -16.05
CA THR A 112 -18.48 5.92 -17.48
C THR A 112 -18.47 4.50 -18.01
N THR A 113 -19.08 4.29 -19.18
CA THR A 113 -19.08 3.00 -19.88
C THR A 113 -17.67 2.52 -20.24
N GLU A 114 -16.77 3.45 -20.58
CA GLU A 114 -15.37 3.14 -20.90
C GLU A 114 -14.64 2.63 -19.67
N ASN A 115 -14.86 3.25 -18.51
CA ASN A 115 -14.21 2.82 -17.27
C ASN A 115 -14.71 1.45 -16.81
N VAL A 116 -16.01 1.15 -16.98
CA VAL A 116 -16.55 -0.20 -16.70
C VAL A 116 -15.91 -1.25 -17.61
N ALA A 117 -15.66 -0.92 -18.89
CA ALA A 117 -14.97 -1.82 -19.81
C ALA A 117 -13.51 -2.06 -19.38
N ALA A 118 -12.80 -1.03 -18.91
CA ALA A 118 -11.45 -1.14 -18.37
C ALA A 118 -11.40 -2.01 -17.11
N ILE A 119 -12.28 -1.75 -16.13
CA ILE A 119 -12.40 -2.55 -14.90
C ILE A 119 -12.63 -4.03 -15.24
N ARG A 120 -13.59 -4.31 -16.14
CA ARG A 120 -13.88 -5.69 -16.58
C ARG A 120 -12.67 -6.37 -17.21
N LYS A 121 -11.91 -5.65 -18.04
CA LYS A 121 -10.71 -6.17 -18.70
C LYS A 121 -9.64 -6.57 -17.67
N GLU A 122 -9.35 -5.68 -16.73
CA GLU A 122 -8.29 -5.92 -15.74
C GLU A 122 -8.69 -6.99 -14.70
N ILE A 123 -9.96 -7.04 -14.26
CA ILE A 123 -10.45 -8.13 -13.40
C ILE A 123 -10.28 -9.50 -14.07
N ARG A 124 -10.58 -9.61 -15.37
CA ARG A 124 -10.38 -10.86 -16.12
C ARG A 124 -8.91 -11.24 -16.23
N ALA A 125 -8.04 -10.27 -16.45
CA ALA A 125 -6.60 -10.51 -16.50
C ALA A 125 -6.07 -10.99 -15.13
N LEU A 126 -6.51 -10.36 -14.04
CA LEU A 126 -6.16 -10.76 -12.67
C LEU A 126 -6.60 -12.21 -12.37
N ILE A 127 -7.85 -12.56 -12.67
CA ILE A 127 -8.36 -13.93 -12.47
C ILE A 127 -7.56 -14.95 -13.28
N ARG A 128 -7.17 -14.60 -14.51
CA ARG A 128 -6.31 -15.45 -15.35
C ARG A 128 -4.97 -15.70 -14.68
N VAL A 129 -4.27 -14.65 -14.26
CA VAL A 129 -2.98 -14.76 -13.57
C VAL A 129 -3.10 -15.57 -12.28
N ALA A 130 -4.14 -15.33 -11.47
CA ALA A 130 -4.41 -16.12 -10.26
C ALA A 130 -4.63 -17.62 -10.58
N SER A 131 -5.29 -17.92 -11.69
CA SER A 131 -5.48 -19.30 -12.16
C SER A 131 -4.16 -19.94 -12.59
N GLU A 132 -3.35 -19.23 -13.36
CA GLU A 132 -2.02 -19.69 -13.81
C GLU A 132 -1.07 -19.93 -12.63
N LEU A 133 -1.18 -19.15 -11.56
CA LEU A 133 -0.43 -19.32 -10.32
C LEU A 133 -1.02 -20.38 -9.37
N GLY A 134 -2.15 -21.01 -9.72
CA GLY A 134 -2.82 -22.00 -8.87
C GLY A 134 -3.42 -21.43 -7.58
N LEU A 135 -3.70 -20.13 -7.54
CA LEU A 135 -4.28 -19.43 -6.38
C LEU A 135 -5.81 -19.49 -6.33
N MET A 136 -6.44 -20.01 -7.40
CA MET A 136 -7.89 -20.14 -7.44
C MET A 136 -8.36 -21.21 -6.45
N PRO A 137 -9.41 -20.93 -5.65
CA PRO A 137 -9.98 -21.94 -4.78
C PRO A 137 -10.51 -23.12 -5.62
N GLU A 138 -10.51 -24.32 -5.04
CA GLU A 138 -11.12 -25.47 -5.70
C GLU A 138 -12.59 -25.15 -6.04
N PRO A 139 -13.04 -25.49 -7.26
CA PRO A 139 -14.42 -25.25 -7.64
C PRO A 139 -15.35 -25.98 -6.68
N VAL A 140 -16.09 -25.22 -5.87
CA VAL A 140 -17.10 -25.80 -4.98
C VAL A 140 -18.16 -26.46 -5.86
N ARG A 141 -18.22 -27.79 -5.85
CA ARG A 141 -19.28 -28.54 -6.54
C ARG A 141 -20.60 -28.31 -5.80
N GLY A 142 -21.49 -27.52 -6.38
CA GLY A 142 -22.82 -27.28 -5.82
C GLY A 142 -23.49 -26.00 -6.33
N ARG A 143 -24.71 -25.74 -5.84
CA ARG A 143 -25.46 -24.50 -6.07
C ARG A 143 -24.62 -23.32 -5.50
N PRO A 144 -24.57 -22.15 -6.19
CA PRO A 144 -23.86 -20.98 -5.67
C PRO A 144 -24.28 -20.68 -4.24
N VAL A 145 -23.30 -20.49 -3.35
CA VAL A 145 -23.54 -19.95 -2.01
C VAL A 145 -24.10 -18.54 -2.22
N ILE A 146 -25.25 -18.25 -1.64
CA ILE A 146 -25.76 -16.88 -1.58
C ILE A 146 -24.79 -16.15 -0.64
N GLU A 147 -23.85 -15.40 -1.19
CA GLU A 147 -23.00 -14.52 -0.40
C GLU A 147 -23.91 -13.48 0.24
N GLU A 148 -24.01 -13.49 1.57
CA GLU A 148 -24.70 -12.43 2.31
C GLU A 148 -24.06 -11.10 1.90
N GLU A 149 -24.86 -10.20 1.31
CA GLU A 149 -24.46 -8.83 1.10
C GLU A 149 -24.17 -8.23 2.48
N SER A 150 -22.91 -8.27 2.88
CA SER A 150 -22.46 -7.61 4.09
C SER A 150 -22.69 -6.11 3.88
N GLU A 151 -23.79 -5.61 4.43
CA GLU A 151 -24.11 -4.19 4.43
C GLU A 151 -22.96 -3.43 5.07
N ILE A 152 -22.53 -2.35 4.43
CA ILE A 152 -21.60 -1.41 5.06
C ILE A 152 -22.32 -0.81 6.26
N THR A 153 -21.80 -1.08 7.46
CA THR A 153 -22.32 -0.48 8.69
C THR A 153 -22.21 1.04 8.58
N LEU A 154 -23.34 1.74 8.76
CA LEU A 154 -23.33 3.19 8.86
C LEU A 154 -22.44 3.61 10.03
N LEU A 155 -21.60 4.62 9.80
CA LEU A 155 -20.75 5.19 10.85
C LEU A 155 -21.62 5.95 11.88
N PRO A 156 -21.16 6.13 13.12
CA PRO A 156 -21.82 7.01 14.09
C PRO A 156 -22.01 8.43 13.54
N ASN A 157 -23.03 9.14 14.04
CA ASN A 157 -23.23 10.53 13.68
C ASN A 157 -22.13 11.41 14.31
N PHE A 158 -21.25 11.96 13.48
CA PHE A 158 -20.18 12.86 13.93
C PHE A 158 -20.56 14.35 13.85
N ALA A 159 -21.76 14.68 13.33
CA ALA A 159 -22.21 16.06 13.26
C ALA A 159 -22.56 16.60 14.67
N PRO A 160 -22.39 17.90 14.94
CA PRO A 160 -22.80 18.48 16.21
C PRO A 160 -24.33 18.40 16.39
N PRO A 161 -24.84 17.98 17.57
CA PRO A 161 -26.27 17.96 17.86
C PRO A 161 -26.94 19.32 17.63
N GLY A 162 -28.16 19.31 17.10
CA GLY A 162 -28.92 20.53 16.78
C GLY A 162 -28.57 21.18 15.44
N THR A 163 -27.71 20.55 14.64
CA THR A 163 -27.47 20.97 13.25
C THR A 163 -28.39 20.23 12.28
N PRO A 164 -28.77 20.84 11.13
CA PRO A 164 -29.54 20.15 10.09
C PRO A 164 -28.85 18.88 9.56
N ALA A 165 -27.52 18.85 9.57
CA ALA A 165 -26.72 17.69 9.20
C ALA A 165 -26.82 16.54 10.23
N TYR A 166 -26.87 16.88 11.52
CA TYR A 166 -27.11 15.90 12.57
C TYR A 166 -28.48 15.26 12.42
N GLU A 167 -29.53 16.06 12.24
CA GLU A 167 -30.91 15.56 12.11
C GLU A 167 -31.14 14.73 10.84
N SER A 168 -30.49 15.07 9.73
CA SER A 168 -30.59 14.29 8.50
C SER A 168 -29.87 12.95 8.61
N TYR A 169 -28.66 12.93 9.15
CA TYR A 169 -27.90 11.70 9.33
C TYR A 169 -28.49 10.81 10.43
N GLN A 170 -29.03 11.40 11.50
CA GLN A 170 -29.72 10.64 12.55
C GLN A 170 -30.96 9.92 12.00
N ARG A 171 -31.76 10.58 11.15
CA ARG A 171 -32.89 9.91 10.47
C ARG A 171 -32.45 8.71 9.62
N LEU A 172 -31.33 8.84 8.90
CA LEU A 172 -30.77 7.74 8.11
C LEU A 172 -30.31 6.57 9.00
N LEU A 173 -29.67 6.85 10.14
CA LEU A 173 -29.31 5.82 11.13
C LEU A 173 -30.55 5.10 11.67
N ASP A 174 -31.56 5.85 12.11
CA ASP A 174 -32.79 5.30 12.67
C ASP A 174 -33.56 4.44 11.64
N GLU A 175 -33.60 4.87 10.37
CA GLU A 175 -34.19 4.10 9.27
C GLU A 175 -33.44 2.81 8.97
N HIS A 176 -32.10 2.85 9.01
CA HIS A 176 -31.26 1.68 8.81
C HIS A 176 -31.44 0.66 9.94
N GLU A 177 -31.50 1.11 11.20
CA GLU A 177 -31.78 0.26 12.36
C GLU A 177 -33.17 -0.39 12.27
N ARG A 178 -34.19 0.36 11.86
CA ARG A 178 -35.55 -0.17 11.64
C ARG A 178 -35.58 -1.24 10.56
N LYS A 179 -34.91 -1.03 9.42
CA LYS A 179 -34.83 -2.03 8.35
C LYS A 179 -34.12 -3.29 8.82
N LYS A 180 -33.01 -3.14 9.54
CA LYS A 180 -32.26 -4.27 10.11
C LYS A 180 -33.09 -5.08 11.10
N ALA A 181 -33.90 -4.42 11.93
CA ALA A 181 -34.82 -5.10 12.85
C ALA A 181 -35.90 -5.89 12.10
N GLN A 182 -36.48 -5.32 11.03
CA GLN A 182 -37.50 -6.00 10.22
C GLN A 182 -36.96 -7.23 9.46
N THR A 183 -35.69 -7.20 9.03
CA THR A 183 -35.05 -8.35 8.39
C THR A 183 -34.66 -9.46 9.36
N ASN A 184 -34.41 -9.14 10.64
CA ASN A 184 -34.05 -10.13 11.66
C ASN A 184 -35.26 -10.87 12.27
N ASP A 185 -36.46 -10.26 12.29
CA ASP A 185 -37.68 -10.91 12.81
C ASP A 185 -38.38 -11.85 11.78
N GLY A 186 -37.82 -12.00 10.57
CA GLY A 186 -38.37 -12.81 9.48
C GLY A 186 -37.59 -14.09 9.14
N GLY A 187 -36.65 -14.51 9.99
CA GLY A 187 -35.79 -15.69 9.80
C GLY A 187 -36.19 -16.90 10.64
#